data_AF-A0A1J4P1I3-F1
#
_entry.id   AF-A0A1J4P1I3-F1
#
_cell.length_a   1.000
_cell.length_b   1.000
_cell.length_c   1.000
_cell.angle_alpha   90.00
_cell.angle_beta   90.00
_cell.angle_gamma   90.00
#
_symmetry.space_group_name_H-M   'P 1'
#
loop_
_entity.id
_entity.type
_entity.pdbx_description
1 polymer ?
#
loop_
_entity_poly.entity_id
_entity_poly.type
_entity_poly.pdbx_seq_one_letter_code
_entity_poly.pdbx_strand_id
1 'polypeptide(L)'
;MPRRSKVLSAALVTGALLLTSLGIGGVAASAGPPTPHTAAAESFAATHSGHAMAASTLTSPEDPDGDGYILANPQVTGVSPSTQDPPHRYFHEFQANCSVTHTRPDDPIVYPQQPGKSHDHTFMGNTTTDAYSTTASLSAGGTTCKAPGDLSGYWMPTLYNGSRQILPTGPQVIYYKAGVTDYTSVRPFPKGLRFVVGSPMQSADEFRNNPGFVEGWECGDSYFNVEFPATCPNRADVQLNIRFQAPSCWDGKYLDTPDHKSHMAYPVVKPGTNDNMCPADHPVALPMIEFKMAFPVNGDMSQVRLSSGAGHTFHYDFFNAWDDATQKALVDHCVVGGLQCDARGYDQTHPEAGAALDEHYELP
;
A
#
# COMPACT_ATOMS: atom_id res chain seq x y z
N MET A 1 -30.71 -35.56 50.44
CA MET A 1 -30.02 -36.43 49.45
C MET A 1 -30.13 -35.78 48.07
N PRO A 2 -29.16 -35.95 47.16
CA PRO A 2 -27.74 -35.69 47.37
C PRO A 2 -27.18 -34.67 46.37
N ARG A 3 -26.16 -33.88 46.78
CA ARG A 3 -25.30 -33.15 45.84
C ARG A 3 -24.51 -34.15 44.99
N ARG A 4 -24.22 -33.81 43.72
CA ARG A 4 -23.24 -34.53 42.89
C ARG A 4 -22.04 -33.64 42.59
N SER A 5 -21.00 -33.73 43.41
CA SER A 5 -19.66 -33.33 43.01
C SER A 5 -19.11 -34.33 42.00
N LYS A 6 -18.30 -33.88 41.03
CA LYS A 6 -17.39 -34.76 40.28
C LYS A 6 -15.95 -34.42 40.67
N VAL A 7 -15.12 -35.46 40.76
CA VAL A 7 -13.74 -35.39 41.26
C VAL A 7 -12.79 -35.15 40.09
N LEU A 8 -11.79 -34.29 40.30
CA LEU A 8 -10.62 -34.18 39.44
C LEU A 8 -9.64 -35.31 39.78
N SER A 9 -9.44 -36.24 38.85
CA SER A 9 -8.44 -37.30 38.98
C SER A 9 -7.12 -36.86 38.36
N ALA A 10 -6.16 -36.47 39.18
CA ALA A 10 -4.76 -36.37 38.77
C ALA A 10 -4.15 -37.78 38.67
N ALA A 11 -3.36 -38.03 37.62
CA ALA A 11 -2.56 -39.24 37.47
C ALA A 11 -1.13 -38.86 37.07
N LEU A 12 -0.14 -39.37 37.81
CA LEU A 12 1.27 -39.12 37.52
C LEU A 12 1.76 -40.07 36.42
N VAL A 13 2.74 -39.63 35.64
CA VAL A 13 3.59 -40.51 34.84
C VAL A 13 5.05 -40.20 35.19
N THR A 14 5.74 -41.19 35.74
CA THR A 14 7.15 -41.10 36.16
C THR A 14 8.01 -42.13 35.44
N GLY A 15 8.88 -41.64 34.56
CA GLY A 15 10.23 -42.16 34.25
C GLY A 15 10.44 -43.63 33.84
N ALA A 16 11.16 -43.81 32.73
CA ALA A 16 12.27 -44.77 32.62
C ALA A 16 13.27 -44.29 31.55
N LEU A 17 14.52 -44.72 31.65
CA LEU A 17 15.64 -44.37 30.76
C LEU A 17 16.43 -45.65 30.41
N LEU A 18 17.22 -45.62 29.31
CA LEU A 18 18.35 -46.53 29.00
C LEU A 18 18.00 -48.01 28.70
N LEU A 19 18.75 -48.81 27.94
CA LEU A 19 19.91 -48.63 27.02
C LEU A 19 19.43 -49.01 25.56
N THR A 20 20.19 -49.38 24.51
CA THR A 20 21.60 -49.77 24.28
C THR A 20 22.04 -49.51 22.83
N SER A 21 23.35 -49.61 22.54
CA SER A 21 23.99 -49.47 21.23
C SER A 21 24.22 -50.80 20.50
N LEU A 22 24.40 -50.74 19.16
CA LEU A 22 25.59 -51.26 18.44
C LEU A 22 25.50 -51.02 16.91
N GLY A 23 26.64 -50.77 16.27
CA GLY A 23 26.75 -50.61 14.81
C GLY A 23 28.05 -49.93 14.38
N ILE A 24 29.02 -50.69 13.86
CA ILE A 24 30.36 -50.21 13.48
C ILE A 24 30.59 -50.38 11.98
N GLY A 25 30.99 -49.29 11.31
CA GLY A 25 31.94 -49.21 10.19
C GLY A 25 31.78 -50.09 8.94
N GLY A 26 31.67 -49.46 7.77
CA GLY A 26 31.73 -50.17 6.48
C GLY A 26 31.87 -49.27 5.25
N VAL A 27 33.12 -48.91 4.90
CA VAL A 27 33.70 -48.49 3.60
C VAL A 27 32.90 -47.63 2.59
N ALA A 28 33.60 -46.67 1.97
CA ALA A 28 33.05 -45.80 0.93
C ALA A 28 33.15 -46.39 -0.49
N ALA A 29 32.24 -45.97 -1.38
CA ALA A 29 32.37 -46.06 -2.82
C ALA A 29 31.79 -44.79 -3.47
N SER A 30 32.57 -44.09 -4.30
CA SER A 30 32.15 -42.84 -4.94
C SER A 30 31.48 -43.08 -6.29
N ALA A 31 30.18 -42.80 -6.39
CA ALA A 31 29.47 -42.68 -7.66
C ALA A 31 29.52 -41.23 -8.16
N GLY A 32 29.86 -41.04 -9.44
CA GLY A 32 29.86 -39.71 -10.07
C GLY A 32 28.43 -39.19 -10.37
N PRO A 33 28.25 -37.87 -10.53
CA PRO A 33 26.95 -37.30 -10.84
C PRO A 33 26.49 -37.69 -12.27
N PRO A 34 25.18 -37.95 -12.48
CA PRO A 34 24.63 -38.20 -13.81
C PRO A 34 24.63 -36.92 -14.65
N THR A 35 24.84 -37.05 -15.95
CA THR A 35 24.73 -35.94 -16.91
C THR A 35 23.28 -35.48 -17.06
N PRO A 36 22.96 -34.18 -16.90
CA PRO A 36 21.60 -33.68 -17.12
C PRO A 36 21.25 -33.68 -18.60
N HIS A 37 20.05 -34.17 -18.94
CA HIS A 37 19.49 -34.01 -20.28
C HIS A 37 19.09 -32.55 -20.52
N THR A 38 19.46 -32.01 -21.68
CA THR A 38 19.10 -30.65 -22.09
C THR A 38 17.62 -30.54 -22.45
N ALA A 39 16.81 -30.03 -21.53
CA ALA A 39 15.53 -29.39 -21.84
C ALA A 39 15.71 -27.88 -21.67
N ALA A 40 15.44 -27.10 -22.73
CA ALA A 40 15.60 -25.66 -22.71
C ALA A 40 14.43 -24.99 -21.96
N ALA A 41 14.64 -24.66 -20.69
CA ALA A 41 13.84 -23.66 -20.00
C ALA A 41 14.51 -22.31 -20.22
N GLU A 42 13.86 -21.41 -20.98
CA GLU A 42 14.35 -20.05 -21.18
C GLU A 42 14.20 -19.26 -19.87
N SER A 43 15.30 -19.10 -19.15
CA SER A 43 15.34 -18.33 -17.91
C SER A 43 15.26 -16.84 -18.20
N PHE A 44 14.05 -16.27 -18.11
CA PHE A 44 13.83 -14.81 -18.05
C PHE A 44 14.30 -14.22 -16.70
N ALA A 45 15.55 -14.50 -16.33
CA ALA A 45 16.26 -13.87 -15.23
C ALA A 45 16.83 -12.53 -15.73
N ALA A 46 15.98 -11.51 -15.77
CA ALA A 46 16.43 -10.15 -16.05
C ALA A 46 17.42 -9.69 -14.97
N THR A 47 18.65 -9.38 -15.36
CA THR A 47 19.71 -8.94 -14.44
C THR A 47 19.50 -7.50 -14.01
N HIS A 48 18.58 -7.30 -13.06
CA HIS A 48 18.27 -5.99 -12.51
C HIS A 48 19.43 -5.49 -11.63
N SER A 49 20.25 -4.61 -12.20
CA SER A 49 21.37 -3.95 -11.49
C SER A 49 21.50 -2.50 -11.94
N GLY A 50 21.22 -1.56 -11.04
CA GLY A 50 21.58 -0.14 -11.22
C GLY A 50 20.56 0.77 -11.91
N HIS A 51 19.32 0.35 -12.14
CA HIS A 51 18.26 1.31 -12.48
C HIS A 51 17.72 1.95 -11.20
N ALA A 52 18.11 3.20 -10.95
CA ALA A 52 17.22 4.12 -10.26
C ALA A 52 15.99 4.39 -11.15
N MET A 53 14.87 4.79 -10.55
CA MET A 53 13.79 5.41 -11.32
C MET A 53 14.38 6.67 -11.96
N ALA A 54 14.47 6.68 -13.29
CA ALA A 54 15.15 7.73 -14.02
C ALA A 54 14.14 8.84 -14.33
N ALA A 55 14.51 10.07 -13.96
CA ALA A 55 13.73 11.28 -14.23
C ALA A 55 13.13 11.28 -15.64
N SER A 56 11.84 11.59 -15.76
CA SER A 56 11.27 11.97 -17.04
C SER A 56 11.97 13.22 -17.56
N THR A 57 12.68 13.10 -18.68
CA THR A 57 13.27 14.23 -19.41
C THR A 57 12.29 14.85 -20.42
N LEU A 58 11.00 14.50 -20.33
CA LEU A 58 9.93 15.05 -21.16
C LEU A 58 9.19 16.15 -20.39
N THR A 59 9.40 17.40 -20.84
CA THR A 59 8.66 18.58 -20.38
C THR A 59 7.15 18.35 -20.39
N SER A 60 6.46 18.76 -19.33
CA SER A 60 5.01 18.74 -19.20
C SER A 60 4.46 20.13 -18.84
N PRO A 61 3.13 20.35 -18.81
CA PRO A 61 2.57 21.60 -18.30
C PRO A 61 2.85 21.87 -16.81
N GLU A 62 3.31 20.86 -16.07
CA GLU A 62 3.62 20.91 -14.63
C GLU A 62 5.14 20.86 -14.33
N ASP A 63 5.92 20.41 -15.31
CA ASP A 63 7.40 20.34 -15.33
C ASP A 63 7.88 20.99 -16.65
N PRO A 64 7.92 22.33 -16.74
CA PRO A 64 8.11 23.04 -18.01
C PRO A 64 9.56 23.03 -18.52
N ASP A 65 10.54 22.79 -17.63
CA ASP A 65 11.96 22.64 -17.92
C ASP A 65 12.37 21.18 -18.19
N GLY A 66 11.61 20.19 -17.68
CA GLY A 66 11.83 18.76 -17.90
C GLY A 66 12.94 18.20 -17.03
N ASP A 67 13.09 18.70 -15.80
CA ASP A 67 14.12 18.27 -14.85
C ASP A 67 13.62 17.26 -13.79
N GLY A 68 12.30 17.04 -13.73
CA GLY A 68 11.63 16.13 -12.81
C GLY A 68 11.23 16.73 -11.45
N TYR A 69 11.43 18.02 -11.20
CA TYR A 69 10.99 18.69 -9.96
C TYR A 69 9.71 19.51 -10.16
N ILE A 70 8.55 18.94 -9.80
CA ILE A 70 7.27 19.67 -9.86
C ILE A 70 7.12 20.49 -8.57
N LEU A 71 7.16 21.82 -8.66
CA LEU A 71 7.03 22.72 -7.50
C LEU A 71 5.58 22.86 -7.03
N ALA A 72 5.36 22.80 -5.71
CA ALA A 72 4.08 23.11 -5.10
C ALA A 72 3.80 24.61 -5.09
N ASN A 73 2.54 25.00 -5.34
CA ASN A 73 2.12 26.40 -5.36
C ASN A 73 0.79 26.58 -4.61
N PRO A 74 0.77 27.17 -3.39
CA PRO A 74 1.92 27.66 -2.64
C PRO A 74 2.76 26.53 -2.01
N GLN A 75 4.05 26.79 -1.79
CA GLN A 75 4.91 25.95 -0.94
C GLN A 75 4.59 26.16 0.54
N VAL A 76 4.74 25.10 1.34
CA VAL A 76 4.54 25.07 2.79
C VAL A 76 5.89 25.14 3.49
N THR A 77 6.50 26.34 3.48
CA THR A 77 7.82 26.58 4.07
C THR A 77 7.74 27.07 5.52
N GLY A 78 8.86 26.97 6.26
CA GLY A 78 8.96 27.47 7.65
C GLY A 78 8.23 26.64 8.71
N VAL A 79 7.71 25.46 8.35
CA VAL A 79 7.11 24.51 9.30
C VAL A 79 8.21 23.71 10.00
N SER A 80 8.08 23.55 11.31
CA SER A 80 8.79 22.52 12.09
C SER A 80 7.86 21.34 12.32
N PRO A 81 8.35 20.08 12.36
CA PRO A 81 7.50 18.93 12.67
C PRO A 81 6.86 19.09 14.05
N SER A 82 5.58 18.73 14.18
CA SER A 82 4.94 18.73 15.50
C SER A 82 5.50 17.63 16.40
N THR A 83 5.52 17.91 17.71
CA THR A 83 5.96 17.00 18.77
C THR A 83 4.97 16.92 19.92
N GLN A 84 3.76 17.47 19.74
CA GLN A 84 2.67 17.40 20.71
C GLN A 84 2.17 15.97 20.92
N ASP A 85 1.49 15.76 22.05
CA ASP A 85 0.79 14.52 22.39
C ASP A 85 -0.70 14.88 22.63
N PRO A 86 -1.55 14.84 21.58
CA PRO A 86 -2.97 15.14 21.72
C PRO A 86 -3.71 14.02 22.47
N PRO A 87 -4.90 14.29 23.06
CA PRO A 87 -5.64 13.28 23.81
C PRO A 87 -5.90 12.01 22.99
N HIS A 88 -5.49 10.85 23.50
CA HIS A 88 -5.55 9.57 22.77
C HIS A 88 -6.93 9.29 22.15
N ARG A 89 -6.94 9.15 20.81
CA ARG A 89 -8.06 8.63 20.01
C ARG A 89 -7.57 7.35 19.33
N TYR A 90 -8.40 6.30 19.33
CA TYR A 90 -8.03 5.00 18.77
C TYR A 90 -8.03 5.01 17.22
N PHE A 91 -8.79 5.93 16.62
CA PHE A 91 -8.88 6.12 15.19
C PHE A 91 -8.73 7.61 14.84
N HIS A 92 -8.29 7.87 13.63
CA HIS A 92 -8.06 9.18 13.03
C HIS A 92 -7.96 8.96 11.51
N GLU A 93 -9.04 8.47 10.92
CA GLU A 93 -9.06 7.96 9.54
C GLU A 93 -10.39 8.18 8.80
N PHE A 94 -10.33 8.25 7.47
CA PHE A 94 -11.46 8.08 6.56
C PHE A 94 -11.10 7.13 5.40
N GLN A 95 -12.08 6.79 4.56
CA GLN A 95 -11.93 5.81 3.47
C GLN A 95 -12.43 6.39 2.14
N ALA A 96 -11.62 6.41 1.07
CA ALA A 96 -12.07 6.93 -0.24
C ALA A 96 -13.03 5.96 -0.97
N ASN A 97 -12.86 4.65 -0.74
CA ASN A 97 -13.68 3.55 -1.25
C ASN A 97 -13.94 3.61 -2.78
N CYS A 98 -12.89 3.34 -3.56
CA CYS A 98 -12.87 3.47 -5.02
C CYS A 98 -12.92 2.12 -5.73
N SER A 99 -13.54 2.07 -6.91
CA SER A 99 -13.62 0.84 -7.73
C SER A 99 -12.57 0.82 -8.85
N VAL A 100 -12.29 -0.35 -9.40
CA VAL A 100 -11.43 -0.48 -10.60
C VAL A 100 -12.09 0.23 -11.79
N THR A 101 -11.30 0.99 -12.55
CA THR A 101 -11.72 1.69 -13.78
C THR A 101 -11.32 0.90 -15.03
N HIS A 102 -10.03 0.63 -15.18
CA HIS A 102 -9.44 -0.10 -16.31
C HIS A 102 -8.06 -0.66 -15.96
N THR A 103 -7.48 -1.41 -16.90
CA THR A 103 -6.06 -1.81 -16.87
C THR A 103 -5.32 -1.25 -18.08
N ARG A 104 -4.10 -0.73 -17.90
CA ARG A 104 -3.21 -0.36 -19.02
C ARG A 104 -1.73 -0.49 -18.63
N PRO A 105 -0.82 -0.77 -19.59
CA PRO A 105 0.64 -0.64 -19.44
C PRO A 105 1.15 0.82 -19.44
N ASP A 106 0.41 1.71 -18.77
CA ASP A 106 0.64 3.16 -18.74
C ASP A 106 1.08 3.58 -17.33
N ASP A 107 1.85 4.67 -17.22
CA ASP A 107 2.25 5.26 -15.95
C ASP A 107 2.54 6.77 -16.12
N PRO A 108 1.66 7.67 -15.66
CA PRO A 108 1.86 9.11 -15.79
C PRO A 108 2.86 9.73 -14.80
N ILE A 109 3.40 8.97 -13.84
CA ILE A 109 4.43 9.44 -12.90
C ILE A 109 5.79 9.05 -13.46
N VAL A 110 6.02 7.75 -13.69
CA VAL A 110 7.31 7.19 -14.10
C VAL A 110 7.55 7.32 -15.61
N TYR A 111 6.50 7.22 -16.42
CA TYR A 111 6.57 7.27 -17.89
C TYR A 111 5.57 8.26 -18.51
N PRO A 112 5.51 9.53 -18.05
CA PRO A 112 4.60 10.52 -18.58
C PRO A 112 4.80 10.68 -20.10
N GLN A 113 3.68 10.85 -20.79
CA GLN A 113 3.56 10.98 -22.25
C GLN A 113 4.08 9.76 -23.06
N GLN A 114 4.39 8.64 -22.39
CA GLN A 114 4.92 7.41 -23.00
C GLN A 114 3.95 6.23 -22.77
N PRO A 115 2.82 6.16 -23.50
CA PRO A 115 1.86 5.06 -23.35
C PRO A 115 2.46 3.71 -23.72
N GLY A 116 2.05 2.65 -23.00
CA GLY A 116 2.57 1.29 -23.18
C GLY A 116 4.01 1.08 -22.75
N LYS A 117 4.60 2.03 -21.99
CA LYS A 117 5.99 1.98 -21.55
C LYS A 117 6.19 1.24 -20.21
N SER A 118 5.15 1.17 -19.38
CA SER A 118 5.18 0.45 -18.11
C SER A 118 4.75 -1.02 -18.28
N HIS A 119 4.71 -1.72 -17.16
CA HIS A 119 4.00 -2.98 -17.01
C HIS A 119 2.50 -2.71 -16.75
N ASP A 120 1.63 -3.71 -16.91
CA ASP A 120 0.18 -3.49 -16.83
C ASP A 120 -0.28 -3.10 -15.41
N HIS A 121 -0.84 -1.90 -15.26
CA HIS A 121 -1.38 -1.38 -14.01
C HIS A 121 -2.91 -1.50 -13.99
N THR A 122 -3.46 -1.78 -12.81
CA THR A 122 -4.90 -1.72 -12.50
C THR A 122 -5.20 -0.36 -11.89
N PHE A 123 -5.97 0.45 -12.61
CA PHE A 123 -6.34 1.81 -12.23
C PHE A 123 -7.64 1.85 -11.45
N MET A 124 -7.74 2.80 -10.53
CA MET A 124 -8.85 2.98 -9.59
C MET A 124 -9.12 4.46 -9.33
N GLY A 125 -10.34 4.79 -8.92
CA GLY A 125 -10.76 6.17 -8.71
C GLY A 125 -11.00 6.89 -10.04
N ASN A 126 -10.09 7.76 -10.45
CA ASN A 126 -10.28 8.56 -11.66
C ASN A 126 -10.36 7.71 -12.95
N THR A 127 -11.44 7.92 -13.71
CA THR A 127 -11.80 7.18 -14.92
C THR A 127 -10.98 7.54 -16.16
N THR A 128 -10.20 8.64 -16.13
CA THR A 128 -9.40 9.13 -17.26
C THR A 128 -7.90 8.88 -17.12
N THR A 129 -7.45 8.29 -16.00
CA THR A 129 -6.03 8.07 -15.71
C THR A 129 -5.33 7.21 -16.77
N ASP A 130 -4.42 7.82 -17.54
CA ASP A 130 -3.49 7.14 -18.44
C ASP A 130 -2.14 7.87 -18.53
N ALA A 131 -1.24 7.45 -19.44
CA ALA A 131 0.12 8.01 -19.55
C ALA A 131 0.17 9.53 -19.85
N TYR A 132 -0.94 10.15 -20.28
CA TYR A 132 -1.03 11.59 -20.52
C TYR A 132 -1.64 12.38 -19.34
N SER A 133 -1.83 11.74 -18.18
CA SER A 133 -2.46 12.38 -17.01
C SER A 133 -1.64 13.56 -16.49
N THR A 134 -2.36 14.63 -16.16
CA THR A 134 -1.88 15.82 -15.46
C THR A 134 -2.88 16.17 -14.37
N THR A 135 -2.50 17.01 -13.40
CA THR A 135 -3.44 17.51 -12.38
C THR A 135 -4.70 18.11 -13.02
N ALA A 136 -4.54 18.80 -14.16
CA ALA A 136 -5.63 19.42 -14.90
C ALA A 136 -6.55 18.40 -15.60
N SER A 137 -6.01 17.36 -16.23
CA SER A 137 -6.81 16.35 -16.92
C SER A 137 -7.53 15.41 -15.96
N LEU A 138 -6.91 15.10 -14.81
CA LEU A 138 -7.56 14.36 -13.73
C LEU A 138 -8.70 15.19 -13.11
N SER A 139 -8.47 16.48 -12.82
CA SER A 139 -9.50 17.39 -12.30
C SER A 139 -10.67 17.66 -13.26
N ALA A 140 -10.56 17.26 -14.54
CA ALA A 140 -11.62 17.31 -15.54
C ALA A 140 -12.23 15.92 -15.85
N GLY A 141 -11.77 14.86 -15.17
CA GLY A 141 -12.26 13.50 -15.30
C GLY A 141 -13.49 13.20 -14.44
N GLY A 142 -13.95 11.95 -14.49
CA GLY A 142 -14.91 11.39 -13.54
C GLY A 142 -14.21 10.43 -12.56
N THR A 143 -14.95 9.91 -11.57
CA THR A 143 -14.41 9.00 -10.56
C THR A 143 -15.33 7.81 -10.26
N THR A 144 -14.75 6.74 -9.74
CA THR A 144 -15.43 5.57 -9.15
C THR A 144 -15.28 5.49 -7.62
N CYS A 145 -14.69 6.51 -7.01
CA CYS A 145 -14.68 6.72 -5.56
C CYS A 145 -16.07 7.08 -5.03
N LYS A 146 -16.27 6.94 -3.71
CA LYS A 146 -17.57 7.23 -3.09
C LYS A 146 -17.90 8.71 -3.02
N ALA A 147 -16.90 9.56 -2.77
CA ALA A 147 -17.04 11.01 -2.87
C ALA A 147 -16.80 11.46 -4.32
N PRO A 148 -17.74 12.16 -4.98
CA PRO A 148 -17.52 12.73 -6.32
C PRO A 148 -16.32 13.69 -6.38
N GLY A 149 -15.99 14.33 -5.26
CA GLY A 149 -14.82 15.18 -5.11
C GLY A 149 -13.46 14.45 -5.18
N ASP A 150 -13.41 13.12 -5.09
CA ASP A 150 -12.15 12.39 -5.25
C ASP A 150 -11.87 12.05 -6.72
N LEU A 151 -11.29 13.01 -7.45
CA LEU A 151 -10.83 12.81 -8.82
C LEU A 151 -9.38 12.31 -8.89
N SER A 152 -8.84 11.65 -7.85
CA SER A 152 -7.45 11.20 -7.81
C SER A 152 -7.20 9.93 -8.61
N GLY A 153 -5.99 9.82 -9.17
CA GLY A 153 -5.50 8.58 -9.75
C GLY A 153 -4.88 7.69 -8.67
N TYR A 154 -5.32 6.43 -8.63
CA TYR A 154 -4.75 5.38 -7.79
C TYR A 154 -4.45 4.16 -8.67
N TRP A 155 -3.24 3.61 -8.65
CA TRP A 155 -2.93 2.38 -9.38
C TRP A 155 -1.90 1.49 -8.70
N MET A 156 -1.85 0.24 -9.14
CA MET A 156 -0.93 -0.80 -8.67
C MET A 156 -0.73 -1.85 -9.78
N PRO A 157 0.30 -2.71 -9.71
CA PRO A 157 0.51 -3.79 -10.68
C PRO A 157 -0.71 -4.72 -10.77
N THR A 158 -1.24 -4.91 -11.98
CA THR A 158 -2.34 -5.85 -12.22
C THR A 158 -1.94 -7.26 -11.80
N LEU A 159 -2.74 -7.88 -10.93
CA LEU A 159 -2.60 -9.28 -10.56
C LEU A 159 -3.08 -10.17 -11.72
N TYR A 160 -2.33 -11.24 -11.99
CA TYR A 160 -2.72 -12.30 -12.93
C TYR A 160 -2.79 -13.65 -12.22
N ASN A 161 -3.65 -14.53 -12.72
CA ASN A 161 -3.50 -15.98 -12.56
C ASN A 161 -3.28 -16.58 -13.97
N GLY A 162 -2.04 -16.98 -14.25
CA GLY A 162 -1.58 -17.35 -15.58
C GLY A 162 -1.62 -16.17 -16.56
N SER A 163 -2.53 -16.25 -17.54
CA SER A 163 -2.82 -15.19 -18.52
C SER A 163 -4.06 -14.36 -18.18
N ARG A 164 -4.86 -14.74 -17.18
CA ARG A 164 -6.10 -14.04 -16.80
C ARG A 164 -5.78 -12.93 -15.79
N GLN A 165 -6.15 -11.69 -16.10
CA GLN A 165 -6.17 -10.59 -15.12
C GLN A 165 -7.19 -10.89 -14.01
N ILE A 166 -6.78 -10.64 -12.77
CA ILE A 166 -7.58 -10.78 -11.55
C ILE A 166 -7.74 -9.38 -10.95
N LEU A 167 -8.87 -8.75 -11.22
CA LEU A 167 -9.16 -7.39 -10.74
C LEU A 167 -9.91 -7.45 -9.40
N PRO A 168 -9.63 -6.54 -8.45
CA PRO A 168 -10.46 -6.37 -7.27
C PRO A 168 -11.93 -6.08 -7.63
N THR A 169 -12.87 -6.62 -6.86
CA THR A 169 -14.31 -6.56 -7.17
C THR A 169 -15.02 -5.49 -6.33
N GLY A 170 -15.58 -4.48 -7.00
CA GLY A 170 -16.28 -3.36 -6.34
C GLY A 170 -15.33 -2.40 -5.61
N PRO A 171 -15.87 -1.50 -4.78
CA PRO A 171 -15.06 -0.53 -4.03
C PRO A 171 -14.05 -1.22 -3.11
N GLN A 172 -12.76 -0.89 -3.27
CA GLN A 172 -11.68 -1.31 -2.37
C GLN A 172 -11.36 -0.19 -1.38
N VAL A 173 -10.88 -0.55 -0.20
CA VAL A 173 -10.64 0.41 0.86
C VAL A 173 -9.27 1.04 0.69
N ILE A 174 -9.26 2.30 0.26
CA ILE A 174 -8.10 3.19 0.32
C ILE A 174 -8.33 4.07 1.54
N TYR A 175 -7.58 3.84 2.62
CA TYR A 175 -7.68 4.65 3.83
C TYR A 175 -6.81 5.90 3.73
N TYR A 176 -7.24 6.95 4.42
CA TYR A 176 -6.50 8.17 4.70
C TYR A 176 -6.40 8.28 6.23
N LYS A 177 -5.20 8.10 6.81
CA LYS A 177 -4.98 8.01 8.27
C LYS A 177 -3.96 9.05 8.74
N ALA A 178 -3.90 9.39 10.03
CA ALA A 178 -2.67 9.96 10.58
C ALA A 178 -1.56 8.88 10.67
N GLY A 179 -0.34 9.21 10.21
CA GLY A 179 0.87 8.40 10.46
C GLY A 179 1.70 8.88 11.66
N VAL A 180 1.42 10.09 12.14
CA VAL A 180 2.08 10.76 13.27
C VAL A 180 1.18 10.77 14.51
N THR A 181 1.79 10.77 15.71
CA THR A 181 1.07 10.84 16.99
C THR A 181 0.28 12.13 17.15
N ASP A 182 0.83 13.27 16.69
CA ASP A 182 0.04 14.50 16.58
C ASP A 182 -0.83 14.49 15.32
N TYR A 183 -1.90 13.70 15.38
CA TYR A 183 -2.94 13.65 14.35
C TYR A 183 -3.60 15.02 14.09
N THR A 184 -3.51 15.98 15.03
CA THR A 184 -4.05 17.33 14.87
C THR A 184 -3.16 18.25 14.01
N SER A 185 -1.93 17.82 13.71
CA SER A 185 -1.01 18.53 12.81
C SER A 185 -1.16 18.17 11.33
N VAL A 186 -1.95 17.14 11.02
CA VAL A 186 -2.16 16.63 9.65
C VAL A 186 -2.93 17.64 8.81
N ARG A 187 -2.52 17.79 7.53
CA ARG A 187 -3.12 18.70 6.56
C ARG A 187 -3.64 17.92 5.34
N PRO A 188 -4.61 18.44 4.55
CA PRO A 188 -4.91 17.88 3.24
C PRO A 188 -3.67 17.88 2.34
N PHE A 189 -3.61 16.91 1.42
CA PHE A 189 -2.59 16.84 0.38
C PHE A 189 -2.68 18.07 -0.55
N PRO A 190 -1.55 18.69 -0.91
CA PRO A 190 -1.57 19.73 -1.95
C PRO A 190 -1.98 19.12 -3.29
N LYS A 191 -2.86 19.81 -4.01
CA LYS A 191 -3.36 19.41 -5.33
C LYS A 191 -2.19 19.10 -6.27
N GLY A 192 -2.23 17.95 -6.92
CA GLY A 192 -1.19 17.50 -7.85
C GLY A 192 0.02 16.79 -7.24
N LEU A 193 0.09 16.59 -5.91
CA LEU A 193 1.09 15.71 -5.30
C LEU A 193 1.01 14.31 -5.91
N ARG A 194 2.15 13.73 -6.30
CA ARG A 194 2.21 12.38 -6.86
C ARG A 194 3.46 11.64 -6.37
N PHE A 195 3.33 10.36 -6.03
CA PHE A 195 4.46 9.56 -5.54
C PHE A 195 4.22 8.05 -5.74
N VAL A 196 5.32 7.29 -5.69
CA VAL A 196 5.34 5.83 -5.85
C VAL A 196 5.75 5.15 -4.53
N VAL A 197 4.94 4.23 -4.02
CA VAL A 197 5.14 3.52 -2.74
C VAL A 197 5.65 2.11 -2.98
N GLY A 198 6.82 1.74 -2.41
CA GLY A 198 7.50 0.48 -2.75
C GLY A 198 8.33 0.59 -4.05
N SER A 199 8.59 -0.53 -4.73
CA SER A 199 9.24 -0.54 -6.06
C SER A 199 8.99 -1.86 -6.82
N PRO A 200 8.83 -1.83 -8.16
CA PRO A 200 8.83 -3.05 -8.99
C PRO A 200 10.14 -3.85 -8.92
N MET A 201 11.23 -3.21 -8.47
CA MET A 201 12.58 -3.78 -8.43
C MET A 201 13.10 -4.10 -7.02
N GLN A 202 12.30 -3.87 -5.96
CA GLN A 202 12.70 -4.23 -4.60
C GLN A 202 12.80 -5.76 -4.45
N SER A 203 13.73 -6.23 -3.62
CA SER A 203 13.83 -7.65 -3.25
C SER A 203 12.79 -8.06 -2.20
N ALA A 204 12.68 -9.37 -1.98
CA ALA A 204 11.90 -9.98 -0.90
C ALA A 204 12.21 -9.39 0.49
N ASP A 205 13.49 -9.12 0.78
CA ASP A 205 13.90 -8.53 2.06
C ASP A 205 13.62 -7.03 2.12
N GLU A 206 13.78 -6.29 1.02
CA GLU A 206 13.41 -4.86 0.97
C GLU A 206 11.90 -4.65 1.11
N PHE A 207 11.07 -5.51 0.50
CA PHE A 207 9.61 -5.48 0.70
C PHE A 207 9.23 -5.75 2.16
N ARG A 208 9.82 -6.79 2.79
CA ARG A 208 9.58 -7.14 4.21
C ARG A 208 9.99 -6.04 5.18
N ASN A 209 11.09 -5.34 4.90
CA ASN A 209 11.64 -4.31 5.79
C ASN A 209 11.22 -2.88 5.37
N ASN A 210 10.32 -2.74 4.40
CA ASN A 210 9.74 -1.44 4.02
C ASN A 210 8.89 -0.92 5.18
N PRO A 211 9.02 0.35 5.62
CA PRO A 211 8.17 0.90 6.68
C PRO A 211 6.67 0.87 6.37
N GLY A 212 6.29 0.76 5.09
CA GLY A 212 4.90 0.58 4.66
C GLY A 212 4.36 -0.86 4.76
N PHE A 213 5.19 -1.85 5.11
CA PHE A 213 4.78 -3.24 5.26
C PHE A 213 3.96 -3.42 6.55
N VAL A 214 2.67 -3.74 6.41
CA VAL A 214 1.79 -3.99 7.57
C VAL A 214 1.74 -5.48 7.91
N GLU A 215 1.11 -6.28 7.03
CA GLU A 215 0.90 -7.72 7.22
C GLU A 215 1.26 -8.56 5.97
N GLY A 216 1.81 -7.92 4.93
CA GLY A 216 2.22 -8.56 3.69
C GLY A 216 1.05 -9.07 2.85
N TRP A 217 1.24 -10.22 2.19
CA TRP A 217 0.19 -10.94 1.48
C TRP A 217 -0.58 -11.87 2.43
N GLU A 218 -1.91 -11.78 2.41
CA GLU A 218 -2.84 -12.52 3.27
C GLU A 218 -3.79 -13.39 2.44
N CYS A 219 -4.05 -14.64 2.85
CA CYS A 219 -5.04 -15.49 2.20
C CYS A 219 -5.67 -16.51 3.17
N GLY A 220 -6.89 -16.23 3.64
CA GLY A 220 -7.49 -16.99 4.74
C GLY A 220 -6.64 -16.87 6.00
N ASP A 221 -6.28 -18.01 6.60
CA ASP A 221 -5.46 -18.06 7.83
C ASP A 221 -3.94 -17.98 7.58
N SER A 222 -3.52 -17.57 6.37
CA SER A 222 -2.12 -17.32 6.01
C SER A 222 -1.85 -15.82 5.89
N TYR A 223 -0.81 -15.32 6.57
CA TYR A 223 -0.50 -13.89 6.72
C TYR A 223 1.00 -13.70 7.01
N PHE A 224 1.51 -12.45 6.99
CA PHE A 224 2.96 -12.09 7.03
C PHE A 224 3.79 -12.65 5.86
N ASN A 225 3.15 -13.02 4.75
CA ASN A 225 3.84 -13.55 3.57
C ASN A 225 4.47 -12.41 2.75
N VAL A 226 5.68 -12.67 2.25
CA VAL A 226 6.41 -11.79 1.32
C VAL A 226 6.06 -12.13 -0.14
N GLU A 227 5.80 -13.41 -0.40
CA GLU A 227 5.30 -13.91 -1.68
C GLU A 227 3.82 -14.28 -1.58
N PHE A 228 3.20 -14.57 -2.72
CA PHE A 228 1.93 -15.28 -2.73
C PHE A 228 2.07 -16.66 -2.06
N PRO A 229 1.20 -17.02 -1.09
CA PRO A 229 1.22 -18.37 -0.51
C PRO A 229 0.87 -19.38 -1.61
N ALA A 230 1.62 -20.48 -1.72
CA ALA A 230 1.50 -21.44 -2.83
C ALA A 230 0.10 -22.06 -2.98
N THR A 231 -0.68 -22.10 -1.89
CA THR A 231 -2.11 -22.43 -1.91
C THR A 231 -2.90 -21.49 -1.00
N CYS A 232 -4.14 -21.24 -1.39
CA CYS A 232 -5.15 -20.53 -0.60
C CYS A 232 -6.33 -21.47 -0.31
N PRO A 233 -7.07 -21.33 0.81
CA PRO A 233 -8.28 -22.10 1.05
C PRO A 233 -9.31 -21.89 -0.07
N ASN A 234 -9.68 -22.95 -0.77
CA ASN A 234 -10.59 -22.91 -1.92
C ASN A 234 -12.06 -22.79 -1.45
N ARG A 235 -12.49 -21.56 -1.17
CA ARG A 235 -13.85 -21.20 -0.74
C ARG A 235 -14.25 -19.83 -1.28
N ALA A 236 -15.53 -19.62 -1.57
CA ALA A 236 -16.02 -18.44 -2.28
C ALA A 236 -15.84 -17.11 -1.51
N ASP A 237 -15.62 -17.20 -0.21
CA ASP A 237 -15.40 -16.09 0.73
C ASP A 237 -13.90 -15.88 1.09
N VAL A 238 -12.97 -16.53 0.39
CA VAL A 238 -11.53 -16.24 0.48
C VAL A 238 -11.05 -15.46 -0.73
N GLN A 239 -10.38 -14.36 -0.43
CA GLN A 239 -9.63 -13.52 -1.35
C GLN A 239 -8.16 -13.54 -0.94
N LEU A 240 -7.27 -13.29 -1.90
CA LEU A 240 -5.90 -12.87 -1.63
C LEU A 240 -5.94 -11.36 -1.33
N ASN A 241 -5.30 -10.92 -0.25
CA ASN A 241 -5.32 -9.52 0.17
C ASN A 241 -3.91 -8.99 0.42
N ILE A 242 -3.76 -7.67 0.39
CA ILE A 242 -2.55 -6.96 0.82
C ILE A 242 -2.92 -5.65 1.52
N ARG A 243 -2.11 -5.29 2.52
CA ARG A 243 -2.14 -4.00 3.21
C ARG A 243 -0.76 -3.33 3.13
N PHE A 244 -0.69 -2.16 2.50
CA PHE A 244 0.57 -1.43 2.31
C PHE A 244 0.38 0.08 2.49
N GLN A 245 1.24 0.71 3.29
CA GLN A 245 1.13 2.10 3.73
C GLN A 245 2.12 3.02 2.99
N ALA A 246 1.71 4.26 2.74
CA ALA A 246 2.52 5.30 2.13
C ALA A 246 3.40 6.05 3.14
N PRO A 247 4.48 6.73 2.70
CA PRO A 247 5.04 7.84 3.46
C PRO A 247 3.97 8.92 3.70
N SER A 248 4.02 9.61 4.85
CA SER A 248 2.99 10.58 5.28
C SER A 248 3.56 11.93 5.75
N CYS A 249 4.84 12.17 5.47
CA CYS A 249 5.56 13.39 5.84
C CYS A 249 6.17 14.00 4.58
N TRP A 250 5.92 15.29 4.35
CA TRP A 250 6.21 15.97 3.10
C TRP A 250 7.22 17.11 3.29
N ASP A 251 8.10 17.30 2.31
CA ASP A 251 9.17 18.31 2.31
C ASP A 251 8.67 19.78 2.24
N GLY A 252 7.39 19.96 1.91
CA GLY A 252 6.71 21.25 1.82
C GLY A 252 6.96 22.02 0.53
N LYS A 253 7.71 21.48 -0.45
CA LYS A 253 8.22 22.21 -1.62
C LYS A 253 7.82 21.59 -2.95
N TYR A 254 7.83 20.26 -3.06
CA TYR A 254 7.68 19.56 -4.33
C TYR A 254 6.46 18.64 -4.37
N LEU A 255 5.65 18.74 -5.43
CA LEU A 255 4.56 17.81 -5.74
C LEU A 255 5.07 16.52 -6.42
N ASP A 256 6.27 16.56 -6.99
CA ASP A 256 7.00 15.39 -7.48
C ASP A 256 8.51 15.66 -7.48
N THR A 257 9.32 14.60 -7.45
CA THR A 257 10.78 14.65 -7.56
C THR A 257 11.28 13.68 -8.63
N PRO A 258 12.53 13.81 -9.13
CA PRO A 258 13.06 12.97 -10.21
C PRO A 258 13.12 11.46 -9.96
N ASP A 259 12.88 11.02 -8.72
CA ASP A 259 12.81 9.62 -8.27
C ASP A 259 11.39 9.19 -7.82
N HIS A 260 10.44 10.13 -7.86
CA HIS A 260 9.05 10.05 -7.41
C HIS A 260 8.86 9.65 -5.95
N LYS A 261 9.86 9.94 -5.10
CA LYS A 261 9.94 9.48 -3.70
C LYS A 261 10.56 10.51 -2.75
N SER A 262 11.67 11.15 -3.10
CA SER A 262 12.49 11.97 -2.18
C SER A 262 11.87 13.28 -1.66
N HIS A 263 10.64 13.61 -2.05
CA HIS A 263 9.84 14.67 -1.41
C HIS A 263 8.92 14.15 -0.30
N MET A 264 8.85 12.82 -0.10
CA MET A 264 8.01 12.14 0.88
C MET A 264 8.84 11.21 1.77
N ALA A 265 8.60 11.25 3.08
CA ALA A 265 9.20 10.38 4.08
C ALA A 265 8.15 9.66 4.94
N TYR A 266 8.52 8.49 5.45
CA TYR A 266 7.79 7.86 6.53
C TYR A 266 8.04 8.61 7.86
N PRO A 267 7.07 8.62 8.80
CA PRO A 267 7.29 9.09 10.16
C PRO A 267 8.47 8.40 10.85
N VAL A 268 9.13 9.12 11.74
CA VAL A 268 10.25 8.64 12.57
C VAL A 268 9.88 8.68 14.05
N VAL A 269 10.46 7.79 14.85
CA VAL A 269 10.23 7.78 16.30
C VAL A 269 10.88 9.00 16.95
N LYS A 270 10.07 9.80 17.65
CA LYS A 270 10.47 11.00 18.40
C LYS A 270 11.44 10.61 19.52
N PRO A 271 12.69 11.14 19.53
CA PRO A 271 13.74 10.67 20.44
C PRO A 271 13.34 10.70 21.92
N GLY A 272 13.50 9.56 22.60
CA GLY A 272 13.16 9.39 24.02
C GLY A 272 11.69 9.06 24.30
N THR A 273 10.88 8.83 23.26
CA THR A 273 9.46 8.44 23.35
C THR A 273 9.17 7.24 22.45
N ASN A 274 7.91 6.80 22.38
CA ASN A 274 7.42 5.86 21.37
C ASN A 274 6.53 6.56 20.32
N ASP A 275 6.56 7.89 20.27
CA ASP A 275 5.65 8.69 19.46
C ASP A 275 6.20 8.80 18.02
N ASN A 276 5.32 8.81 17.02
CA ASN A 276 5.70 9.06 15.64
C ASN A 276 5.62 10.56 15.33
N MET A 277 6.69 11.11 14.75
CA MET A 277 6.73 12.49 14.25
C MET A 277 7.32 12.52 12.84
N CYS A 278 7.07 13.61 12.10
CA CYS A 278 7.77 13.78 10.83
C CYS A 278 9.25 14.17 11.04
N PRO A 279 10.18 13.73 10.17
CA PRO A 279 11.58 14.15 10.24
C PRO A 279 11.72 15.63 9.83
N ALA A 280 12.83 16.25 10.24
CA ALA A 280 13.01 17.71 10.15
C ALA A 280 13.18 18.25 8.72
N ASP A 281 13.49 17.38 7.75
CA ASP A 281 13.55 17.66 6.32
C ASP A 281 12.19 17.51 5.61
N HIS A 282 11.27 16.73 6.19
CA HIS A 282 9.90 16.51 5.71
C HIS A 282 8.83 16.99 6.71
N PRO A 283 8.83 18.28 7.11
CA PRO A 283 8.13 18.73 8.31
C PRO A 283 6.60 18.80 8.21
N VAL A 284 6.01 18.58 7.04
CA VAL A 284 4.56 18.72 6.83
C VAL A 284 3.87 17.36 6.94
N ALA A 285 3.11 17.15 8.01
CA ALA A 285 2.28 15.94 8.16
C ALA A 285 1.09 15.96 7.20
N LEU A 286 0.97 14.92 6.38
CA LEU A 286 -0.12 14.65 5.44
C LEU A 286 -0.77 13.29 5.78
N PRO A 287 -1.91 12.91 5.17
CA PRO A 287 -2.54 11.64 5.46
C PRO A 287 -1.66 10.48 4.97
N MET A 288 -1.45 9.47 5.81
CA MET A 288 -0.92 8.19 5.41
C MET A 288 -1.99 7.46 4.59
N ILE A 289 -1.73 7.25 3.30
CA ILE A 289 -2.54 6.36 2.48
C ILE A 289 -2.26 4.91 2.90
N GLU A 290 -3.29 4.08 3.04
CA GLU A 290 -3.16 2.62 3.15
C GLU A 290 -4.03 1.97 2.08
N PHE A 291 -3.40 1.30 1.11
CA PHE A 291 -4.10 0.42 0.18
C PHE A 291 -4.46 -0.88 0.91
N LYS A 292 -5.75 -1.18 1.03
CA LYS A 292 -6.26 -2.50 1.46
C LYS A 292 -7.04 -3.13 0.31
N MET A 293 -6.36 -3.99 -0.44
CA MET A 293 -6.82 -4.51 -1.73
C MET A 293 -7.16 -5.99 -1.64
N ALA A 294 -8.33 -6.40 -2.15
CA ALA A 294 -8.85 -7.76 -2.05
C ALA A 294 -9.12 -8.37 -3.43
N PHE A 295 -8.33 -9.36 -3.82
CA PHE A 295 -8.35 -9.99 -5.14
C PHE A 295 -9.15 -11.30 -5.12
N PRO A 296 -10.14 -11.50 -6.03
CA PRO A 296 -11.00 -12.67 -6.07
C PRO A 296 -10.30 -13.90 -6.69
N VAL A 297 -9.26 -14.39 -6.02
CA VAL A 297 -8.48 -15.58 -6.39
C VAL A 297 -8.11 -16.38 -5.13
N ASN A 298 -8.22 -17.70 -5.22
CA ASN A 298 -7.87 -18.65 -4.18
C ASN A 298 -7.66 -20.06 -4.78
N GLY A 299 -7.42 -21.07 -3.95
CA GLY A 299 -7.11 -22.44 -4.39
C GLY A 299 -5.64 -22.60 -4.78
N ASP A 300 -5.38 -22.93 -6.04
CA ASP A 300 -4.03 -23.04 -6.59
C ASP A 300 -3.49 -21.64 -6.97
N MET A 301 -2.40 -21.26 -6.32
CA MET A 301 -1.76 -19.95 -6.49
C MET A 301 -0.46 -20.04 -7.30
N SER A 302 -0.09 -21.23 -7.81
CA SER A 302 1.19 -21.48 -8.49
C SER A 302 1.41 -20.66 -9.77
N GLN A 303 0.35 -20.11 -10.36
CA GLN A 303 0.40 -19.20 -11.50
C GLN A 303 0.01 -17.76 -11.15
N VAL A 304 -0.15 -17.43 -9.85
CA VAL A 304 -0.46 -16.08 -9.39
C VAL A 304 0.80 -15.23 -9.34
N ARG A 305 0.74 -14.07 -10.00
CA ARG A 305 1.86 -13.12 -10.14
C ARG A 305 1.31 -11.71 -10.34
N LEU A 306 2.15 -10.70 -10.09
CA LEU A 306 1.91 -9.36 -10.60
C LEU A 306 2.33 -9.26 -12.08
N SER A 307 1.92 -8.18 -12.74
CA SER A 307 2.55 -7.69 -13.97
C SER A 307 4.01 -7.24 -13.75
N SER A 308 4.35 -6.77 -12.54
CA SER A 308 5.72 -6.45 -12.11
C SER A 308 6.56 -7.68 -11.74
N GLY A 309 5.96 -8.87 -11.61
CA GLY A 309 6.64 -10.12 -11.29
C GLY A 309 6.15 -10.79 -10.01
N ALA A 310 7.08 -11.05 -9.08
CA ALA A 310 6.84 -11.79 -7.84
C ALA A 310 6.00 -11.00 -6.82
N GLY A 311 5.53 -11.64 -5.74
CA GLY A 311 4.66 -10.99 -4.75
C GLY A 311 5.34 -9.80 -4.05
N HIS A 312 6.66 -9.89 -3.83
CA HIS A 312 7.44 -8.81 -3.24
C HIS A 312 7.61 -7.58 -4.16
N THR A 313 7.30 -7.67 -5.46
CA THR A 313 7.39 -6.53 -6.39
C THR A 313 6.20 -5.57 -6.27
N PHE A 314 5.32 -5.79 -5.28
CA PHE A 314 4.17 -4.94 -5.03
C PHE A 314 4.57 -3.51 -4.69
N HIS A 315 4.01 -2.58 -5.45
CA HIS A 315 4.06 -1.15 -5.23
C HIS A 315 2.68 -0.58 -5.56
N TYR A 316 2.47 0.68 -5.22
CA TYR A 316 1.32 1.42 -5.69
C TYR A 316 1.64 2.90 -5.81
N ASP A 317 0.77 3.58 -6.53
CA ASP A 317 1.00 4.90 -7.06
C ASP A 317 -0.23 5.76 -6.79
N PHE A 318 0.03 7.03 -6.46
CA PHE A 318 -1.00 8.00 -6.14
C PHE A 318 -0.72 9.31 -6.87
N PHE A 319 -1.76 9.90 -7.45
CA PHE A 319 -1.74 11.23 -8.06
C PHE A 319 -2.95 12.02 -7.55
N ASN A 320 -2.70 12.91 -6.58
CA ASN A 320 -3.72 13.67 -5.88
C ASN A 320 -4.46 14.64 -6.82
N ALA A 321 -5.74 14.37 -7.07
CA ALA A 321 -6.61 15.30 -7.79
C ALA A 321 -7.98 15.47 -7.12
N TRP A 322 -8.11 15.13 -5.84
CA TRP A 322 -9.20 15.55 -4.96
C TRP A 322 -9.58 17.03 -5.12
N ASP A 323 -10.86 17.36 -4.93
CA ASP A 323 -11.31 18.71 -4.63
C ASP A 323 -10.76 19.17 -3.27
N ASP A 324 -10.12 20.35 -3.25
CA ASP A 324 -9.39 20.87 -2.10
C ASP A 324 -10.30 21.09 -0.88
N ALA A 325 -11.54 21.55 -1.11
CA ALA A 325 -12.49 21.82 -0.04
C ALA A 325 -13.06 20.51 0.55
N THR A 326 -13.39 19.55 -0.31
CA THR A 326 -13.92 18.22 0.06
C THR A 326 -12.87 17.43 0.84
N GLN A 327 -11.63 17.35 0.36
CA GLN A 327 -10.57 16.65 1.09
C GLN A 327 -10.22 17.35 2.40
N LYS A 328 -10.19 18.69 2.42
CA LYS A 328 -9.98 19.44 3.67
C LYS A 328 -11.07 19.16 4.69
N ALA A 329 -12.35 19.12 4.29
CA ALA A 329 -13.45 18.78 5.20
C ALA A 329 -13.30 17.38 5.80
N LEU A 330 -12.93 16.38 4.98
CA LEU A 330 -12.67 15.01 5.44
C LEU A 330 -11.45 14.92 6.37
N VAL A 331 -10.35 15.61 6.07
CA VAL A 331 -9.13 15.61 6.92
C VAL A 331 -9.39 16.32 8.25
N ASP A 332 -9.99 17.51 8.22
CA ASP A 332 -10.33 18.30 9.43
C ASP A 332 -11.28 17.52 10.35
N HIS A 333 -12.33 16.90 9.79
CA HIS A 333 -13.36 16.20 10.56
C HIS A 333 -12.90 14.82 11.06
N CYS A 334 -12.28 14.02 10.19
CA CYS A 334 -12.01 12.61 10.50
C CYS A 334 -10.61 12.37 11.06
N VAL A 335 -9.59 12.97 10.46
CA VAL A 335 -8.19 12.78 10.90
C VAL A 335 -7.91 13.69 12.09
N VAL A 336 -8.03 15.01 11.91
CA VAL A 336 -7.81 16.01 12.97
C VAL A 336 -8.87 15.92 14.07
N GLY A 337 -10.12 15.56 13.73
CA GLY A 337 -11.18 15.29 14.71
C GLY A 337 -11.09 13.94 15.43
N GLY A 338 -10.21 13.02 15.00
CA GLY A 338 -9.91 11.75 15.69
C GLY A 338 -11.05 10.71 15.63
N LEU A 339 -11.63 10.50 14.45
CA LEU A 339 -12.78 9.63 14.20
C LEU A 339 -12.42 8.40 13.35
N GLN A 340 -13.29 7.40 13.31
CA GLN A 340 -13.28 6.34 12.29
C GLN A 340 -14.38 6.58 11.26
N CYS A 341 -14.07 7.36 10.24
CA CYS A 341 -15.04 7.72 9.21
C CYS A 341 -15.15 6.66 8.09
N ASP A 342 -16.37 6.53 7.56
CA ASP A 342 -16.59 6.04 6.21
C ASP A 342 -16.26 7.12 5.15
N ALA A 343 -16.63 6.87 3.89
CA ALA A 343 -16.36 7.78 2.78
C ALA A 343 -17.18 9.08 2.78
N ARG A 344 -18.22 9.16 3.62
CA ARG A 344 -19.02 10.38 3.83
C ARG A 344 -18.39 11.28 4.90
N GLY A 345 -17.33 10.79 5.57
CA GLY A 345 -16.85 11.40 6.79
C GLY A 345 -17.77 11.12 7.99
N TYR A 346 -18.53 10.03 8.00
CA TYR A 346 -19.42 9.66 9.10
C TYR A 346 -18.80 8.54 9.97
N ASP A 347 -18.76 8.75 11.29
CA ASP A 347 -18.32 7.74 12.26
C ASP A 347 -19.53 7.05 12.90
N GLN A 348 -19.66 5.74 12.66
CA GLN A 348 -20.76 4.93 13.18
C GLN A 348 -20.73 4.72 14.70
N THR A 349 -19.58 5.00 15.34
CA THR A 349 -19.36 4.91 16.79
C THR A 349 -19.48 6.26 17.51
N HIS A 350 -19.38 7.37 16.78
CA HIS A 350 -19.56 8.75 17.26
C HIS A 350 -20.62 9.52 16.44
N PRO A 351 -21.88 9.04 16.37
CA PRO A 351 -22.92 9.64 15.53
C PRO A 351 -23.24 11.10 15.88
N GLU A 352 -22.94 11.54 17.11
CA GLU A 352 -23.08 12.92 17.58
C GLU A 352 -22.10 13.91 16.94
N ALA A 353 -21.01 13.43 16.31
CA ALA A 353 -20.12 14.27 15.51
C ALA A 353 -20.75 14.66 14.16
N GLY A 354 -21.75 13.89 13.67
CA GLY A 354 -22.28 14.05 12.33
C GLY A 354 -21.33 13.54 11.24
N ALA A 355 -21.47 14.07 10.03
CA ALA A 355 -20.67 13.70 8.87
C ALA A 355 -20.02 14.94 8.23
N ALA A 356 -18.82 14.78 7.66
CA ALA A 356 -18.16 15.85 6.91
C ALA A 356 -18.92 16.23 5.62
N LEU A 357 -19.61 15.27 5.01
CA LEU A 357 -20.31 15.39 3.74
C LEU A 357 -21.82 15.11 3.88
N ASP A 358 -22.60 15.55 2.90
CA ASP A 358 -24.03 15.32 2.77
C ASP A 358 -24.35 13.84 2.40
N GLU A 359 -25.62 13.50 2.18
CA GLU A 359 -26.02 12.13 1.81
C GLU A 359 -25.71 11.73 0.36
N HIS A 360 -25.31 12.69 -0.49
CA HIS A 360 -24.78 12.49 -1.84
C HIS A 360 -23.23 12.49 -1.89
N TYR A 361 -22.57 12.60 -0.73
CA TYR A 361 -21.11 12.73 -0.57
C TYR A 361 -20.55 14.06 -1.13
N GLU A 362 -21.35 15.12 -1.12
CA GLU A 362 -20.98 16.49 -1.47
C GLU A 362 -20.83 17.37 -0.21
N LEU A 363 -20.35 18.61 -0.35
CA LEU A 363 -20.23 19.54 0.78
C LEU A 363 -21.61 20.13 1.17
N PRO A 364 -21.94 20.25 2.48
CA PRO A 364 -23.23 20.80 2.96
C PRO A 364 -23.48 22.30 2.71
#